data_AF-A0A1C6DU90-F1
#
_entry.id   AF-A0A1C6DU90-F1
#
_cell.length_a   1.000
_cell.length_b   1.000
_cell.length_c   1.000
_cell.angle_alpha   90.00
_cell.angle_beta   90.00
_cell.angle_gamma   90.00
#
_symmetry.space_group_name_H-M   'P 1'
#
loop_
_entity.id
_entity.type
_entity.pdbx_description
1 polymer ?
#
loop_
_entity_poly.entity_id
_entity_poly.type
_entity_poly.pdbx_seq_one_letter_code
_entity_poly.pdbx_strand_id
1 'polypeptide(L)'
;MMGLFSLFRKKDTSEQPLKKRLASMRCKTVNYVLTDFDELCEGMERSAEELVSLKPVNYYALKDEYIEAAFYSDDAHEENYVIFRLVKNDRPVKASGIYPVSKDVLRKAYTKLGSVDF
;
A
#
# COMPACT_ATOMS: atom_id res chain seq x y z
N MET A 1 -19.99 -40.41 13.44
CA MET A 1 -19.81 -39.13 14.18
C MET A 1 -18.35 -38.98 14.58
N MET A 2 -17.89 -37.74 14.78
CA MET A 2 -16.51 -37.28 14.99
C MET A 2 -15.73 -37.15 13.66
N GLY A 3 -15.25 -36.00 13.22
CA GLY A 3 -15.17 -34.66 13.81
C GLY A 3 -14.08 -33.92 13.05
N LEU A 4 -14.45 -33.33 11.91
CA LEU A 4 -13.56 -32.70 10.94
C LEU A 4 -13.35 -31.22 11.26
N PHE A 5 -12.62 -30.84 12.31
CA PHE A 5 -12.29 -29.43 12.53
C PHE A 5 -10.97 -29.25 13.30
N SER A 6 -9.89 -28.95 12.57
CA SER A 6 -8.95 -27.90 13.02
C SER A 6 -8.03 -27.49 11.86
N LEU A 7 -8.54 -26.60 11.02
CA LEU A 7 -7.71 -25.75 10.13
C LEU A 7 -7.95 -24.29 10.54
N PHE A 8 -7.72 -23.97 11.81
CA PHE A 8 -7.53 -22.59 12.21
C PHE A 8 -6.09 -22.19 11.90
N ARG A 9 -5.87 -21.70 10.68
CA ARG A 9 -4.71 -20.88 10.32
C ARG A 9 -4.68 -19.73 11.33
N LYS A 10 -3.74 -19.74 12.28
CA LYS A 10 -3.54 -18.65 13.24
C LYS A 10 -3.38 -17.36 12.44
N LYS A 11 -4.38 -16.48 12.53
CA LYS A 11 -4.29 -15.12 12.02
C LYS A 11 -3.30 -14.39 12.91
N ASP A 12 -2.24 -13.88 12.34
CA ASP A 12 -1.14 -13.22 13.04
C ASP A 12 -1.67 -12.14 14.00
N THR A 13 -1.51 -12.36 15.31
CA THR A 13 -1.99 -11.44 16.35
C THR A 13 -1.30 -10.07 16.26
N SER A 14 -0.18 -9.99 15.54
CA SER A 14 0.61 -8.78 15.24
C SER A 14 -0.07 -7.80 14.27
N GLU A 15 -0.94 -8.29 13.38
CA GLU A 15 -1.66 -7.42 12.41
C GLU A 15 -2.71 -6.53 13.07
N GLN A 16 -3.35 -6.98 14.16
CA GLN A 16 -4.39 -6.21 14.85
C GLN A 16 -3.83 -4.92 15.50
N PRO A 17 -2.68 -4.96 16.20
CA PRO A 17 -1.98 -3.76 16.66
C PRO A 17 -1.61 -2.81 15.52
N LEU A 18 -1.04 -3.32 14.42
CA LEU A 18 -0.61 -2.48 13.31
C LEU A 18 -1.79 -1.79 12.63
N LYS A 19 -2.90 -2.49 12.38
CA LYS A 19 -4.12 -1.88 11.82
C LYS A 19 -4.69 -0.78 12.71
N LYS A 20 -4.64 -0.96 14.04
CA LYS A 20 -5.01 0.09 15.00
C LYS A 20 -4.04 1.28 14.96
N ARG A 21 -2.74 1.03 14.81
CA ARG A 21 -1.71 2.07 14.66
C ARG A 21 -1.94 2.90 13.40
N LEU A 22 -2.16 2.26 12.25
CA LEU A 22 -2.45 2.92 10.97
C LEU A 22 -3.67 3.85 11.05
N ALA A 23 -4.70 3.49 11.82
CA ALA A 23 -5.89 4.32 12.00
C ALA A 23 -5.62 5.66 12.73
N SER A 24 -4.50 5.77 13.46
CA SER A 24 -4.06 7.02 14.10
C SER A 24 -3.06 7.83 13.26
N MET A 25 -2.60 7.30 12.14
CA MET A 25 -1.57 7.93 11.29
C MET A 25 -2.20 8.80 10.21
N ARG A 26 -1.44 9.77 9.69
CA ARG A 26 -1.86 10.56 8.54
C ARG A 26 -1.90 9.66 7.32
N CYS A 27 -3.00 9.70 6.57
CA CYS A 27 -3.18 8.89 5.37
C CYS A 27 -3.21 9.78 4.13
N LYS A 28 -2.36 9.48 3.15
CA LYS A 28 -2.38 10.11 1.82
C LYS A 28 -2.55 9.03 0.77
N THR A 29 -3.54 9.19 -0.11
CA THR A 29 -3.76 8.28 -1.23
C THR A 29 -3.15 8.84 -2.50
N VAL A 30 -2.57 7.95 -3.30
CA VAL A 30 -1.94 8.28 -4.59
C VAL A 30 -2.29 7.17 -5.57
N ASN A 31 -2.69 7.57 -6.77
CA ASN A 31 -3.02 6.62 -7.83
C ASN A 31 -1.84 6.48 -8.79
N TYR A 32 -1.59 5.25 -9.21
CA TYR A 32 -0.52 4.86 -10.12
C TYR A 32 -1.09 4.12 -11.33
N VAL A 33 -0.34 4.16 -12.42
CA VAL A 33 -0.68 3.43 -13.65
C VAL A 33 -0.81 1.95 -13.32
N LEU A 34 -1.81 1.29 -13.91
CA LEU A 34 -1.98 -0.15 -13.78
C LEU A 34 -0.68 -0.88 -14.16
N THR A 35 -0.25 -1.78 -13.26
CA THR A 35 0.82 -2.76 -13.46
C THR A 35 0.28 -4.13 -13.04
N ASP A 36 1.04 -5.19 -13.30
CA ASP A 36 0.71 -6.49 -12.72
C ASP A 36 0.75 -6.39 -11.19
N PHE A 37 -0.40 -6.68 -10.56
CA PHE A 37 -0.58 -6.46 -9.12
C PHE A 37 0.19 -7.49 -8.29
N ASP A 38 0.26 -8.73 -8.77
CA ASP A 38 0.89 -9.82 -8.03
C ASP A 38 2.43 -9.65 -8.13
N GLU A 39 2.96 -9.26 -9.30
CA GLU A 39 4.38 -8.88 -9.46
C GLU A 39 4.77 -7.67 -8.60
N LEU A 40 3.89 -6.65 -8.50
CA LEU A 40 4.11 -5.50 -7.62
C LEU A 40 4.22 -5.94 -6.15
N CYS A 41 3.31 -6.80 -5.70
CA CYS A 41 3.33 -7.29 -4.31
C CYS A 41 4.63 -8.06 -4.02
N GLU A 42 5.04 -8.95 -4.92
CA GLU A 42 6.31 -9.67 -4.79
C GLU A 42 7.53 -8.72 -4.82
N GLY A 43 7.50 -7.69 -5.67
CA GLY A 43 8.54 -6.66 -5.73
C GLY A 43 8.67 -5.92 -4.40
N MET A 44 7.54 -5.50 -3.82
CA MET A 44 7.48 -4.82 -2.52
C MET A 44 7.93 -5.72 -1.36
N GLU A 45 7.61 -7.01 -1.40
CA GLU A 45 8.10 -8.00 -0.42
C GLU A 45 9.64 -8.15 -0.47
N ARG A 46 10.23 -7.99 -1.66
CA ARG A 46 11.69 -8.01 -1.83
C ARG A 46 12.34 -6.68 -1.45
N SER A 47 11.73 -5.55 -1.82
CA SER A 47 12.27 -4.21 -1.56
C SER A 47 11.23 -3.11 -1.70
N ALA A 48 11.19 -2.20 -0.73
CA ALA A 48 10.36 -1.00 -0.81
C ALA A 48 10.77 -0.03 -1.94
N GLU A 49 11.98 -0.15 -2.50
CA GLU A 49 12.42 0.65 -3.66
C GLU A 49 11.56 0.38 -4.91
N GLU A 50 10.82 -0.73 -4.97
CA GLU A 50 9.83 -0.98 -6.02
C GLU A 50 8.81 0.17 -6.12
N LEU A 51 8.48 0.82 -5.00
CA LEU A 51 7.59 1.98 -4.99
C LEU A 51 8.10 3.11 -5.91
N VAL A 52 9.42 3.29 -6.00
CA VAL A 52 10.04 4.34 -6.81
C VAL A 52 9.92 4.03 -8.30
N SER A 53 9.67 2.78 -8.71
CA SER A 53 9.47 2.41 -10.12
C SER A 53 8.12 2.91 -10.65
N LEU A 54 7.13 3.06 -9.76
CA LEU A 54 5.75 3.38 -10.13
C LEU A 54 5.61 4.76 -10.79
N LYS A 55 4.63 4.84 -11.70
CA LYS A 55 4.27 6.06 -12.43
C LYS A 55 2.93 6.59 -11.93
N PRO A 56 2.88 7.79 -11.34
CA PRO A 56 1.63 8.33 -10.82
C PRO A 56 0.67 8.72 -11.93
N VAL A 57 -0.62 8.65 -11.64
CA VAL A 57 -1.72 9.09 -12.50
C VAL A 57 -2.35 10.33 -11.87
N ASN A 58 -2.59 11.35 -12.69
CA ASN A 58 -3.36 12.51 -12.26
C ASN A 58 -4.84 12.10 -12.14
N TYR A 59 -5.52 12.51 -11.07
CA TYR A 59 -6.91 12.12 -10.80
C TYR A 59 -7.90 12.52 -11.90
N TYR A 60 -7.58 13.55 -12.69
CA TYR A 60 -8.37 13.95 -13.86
C TYR A 60 -8.19 13.04 -15.09
N ALA A 61 -7.25 12.09 -15.05
CA ALA A 61 -6.89 11.20 -16.15
C ALA A 61 -7.01 9.71 -15.76
N LEU A 62 -7.80 9.40 -14.73
CA LEU A 62 -7.98 8.03 -14.24
C LEU A 62 -8.60 7.14 -15.32
N LYS A 63 -7.95 6.01 -15.59
CA LYS A 63 -8.47 4.92 -16.41
C LYS A 63 -9.40 4.06 -15.56
N ASP A 64 -10.22 3.23 -16.20
CA ASP A 64 -11.12 2.27 -15.52
C ASP A 64 -10.36 1.31 -14.59
N GLU A 65 -9.05 1.14 -14.77
CA GLU A 65 -8.20 0.32 -13.90
C GLU A 65 -6.90 1.05 -13.52
N TYR A 66 -6.54 1.00 -12.24
CA TYR A 66 -5.34 1.61 -11.68
C TYR A 66 -4.91 0.96 -10.35
N ILE A 67 -3.70 1.28 -9.90
CA ILE A 67 -3.23 0.93 -8.55
C ILE A 67 -3.40 2.14 -7.64
N GLU A 68 -4.17 2.00 -6.58
CA GLU A 68 -4.22 2.97 -5.49
C GLU A 68 -3.18 2.59 -4.42
N ALA A 69 -2.37 3.53 -3.97
CA ALA A 69 -1.51 3.38 -2.81
C ALA A 69 -2.00 4.28 -1.67
N ALA A 70 -2.27 3.69 -0.52
CA ALA A 70 -2.56 4.41 0.72
C ALA A 70 -1.29 4.45 1.58
N PHE A 71 -0.67 5.63 1.67
CA PHE A 71 0.48 5.90 2.52
C PHE A 71 0.04 6.33 3.90
N TYR A 72 0.53 5.65 4.92
CA TYR A 72 0.33 5.99 6.32
C TYR A 72 1.65 6.44 6.91
N SER A 73 1.69 7.65 7.47
CA SER A 73 2.88 8.21 8.09
C SER A 73 2.53 8.85 9.43
N ASP A 74 3.47 8.78 10.37
CA ASP A 74 3.44 9.67 11.52
C ASP A 74 3.75 11.13 11.08
N ASP A 75 3.70 12.06 12.02
CA ASP A 75 3.87 13.49 11.71
C ASP A 75 5.28 13.82 11.22
N ALA A 76 6.29 13.07 11.67
CA ALA A 76 7.69 13.26 11.31
C ALA A 76 8.15 12.42 10.10
N HIS A 77 7.28 11.55 9.56
CA HIS A 77 7.60 10.54 8.55
C HIS A 77 8.73 9.58 8.95
N GLU A 78 8.88 9.29 10.25
CA GLU A 78 9.84 8.31 10.76
C GLU A 78 9.27 6.89 10.70
N GLU A 79 7.96 6.76 10.91
CA GLU A 79 7.22 5.50 10.74
C GLU A 79 6.30 5.63 9.53
N ASN A 80 6.54 4.82 8.48
CA ASN A 80 5.75 4.87 7.26
C ASN A 80 5.37 3.48 6.75
N TYR A 81 4.15 3.38 6.22
CA TYR A 81 3.62 2.18 5.61
C TYR A 81 2.87 2.50 4.33
N VAL A 82 2.80 1.52 3.43
CA VAL A 82 1.96 1.58 2.23
C VAL A 82 1.10 0.34 2.10
N ILE A 83 -0.14 0.53 1.67
CA ILE A 83 -1.05 -0.53 1.25
C ILE A 83 -1.49 -0.23 -0.18
N PHE A 84 -1.36 -1.20 -1.08
CA PHE A 84 -1.82 -1.09 -2.45
C PHE A 84 -3.18 -1.74 -2.63
N ARG A 85 -4.01 -1.16 -3.50
CA ARG A 85 -5.28 -1.72 -3.94
C ARG A 85 -5.34 -1.67 -5.46
N LEU A 86 -5.70 -2.80 -6.06
CA LEU A 86 -6.10 -2.82 -7.47
C LEU A 86 -7.53 -2.30 -7.53
N VAL A 87 -7.73 -1.20 -8.22
CA VAL A 87 -9.04 -0.59 -8.43
C VAL A 87 -9.50 -0.84 -9.86
N LYS A 88 -10.73 -1.33 -10.01
CA LYS A 88 -11.40 -1.51 -11.30
C LYS A 88 -12.80 -0.89 -11.23
N ASN A 89 -13.13 -0.02 -12.18
CA ASN A 89 -14.40 0.72 -12.24
C ASN A 89 -14.74 1.36 -10.87
N ASP A 90 -13.78 2.10 -10.32
CA ASP A 90 -13.86 2.77 -9.01
C ASP A 90 -14.12 1.87 -7.80
N ARG A 91 -13.88 0.55 -7.92
CA ARG A 91 -14.00 -0.42 -6.83
C ARG A 91 -12.69 -1.15 -6.58
N PRO A 92 -12.21 -1.19 -5.33
CA PRO A 92 -11.10 -2.07 -4.96
C PRO A 92 -11.48 -3.54 -5.16
N VAL A 93 -10.69 -4.28 -5.93
CA VAL A 93 -10.90 -5.72 -6.20
C VAL A 93 -9.83 -6.62 -5.60
N LYS A 94 -8.63 -6.08 -5.34
CA LYS A 94 -7.56 -6.73 -4.59
C LYS A 94 -6.90 -5.73 -3.65
N ALA A 95 -6.28 -6.21 -2.58
CA ALA A 95 -5.47 -5.43 -1.66
C ALA A 95 -4.19 -6.19 -1.30
N SER A 96 -3.10 -5.47 -1.12
CA SER A 96 -1.82 -6.03 -0.71
C SER A 96 -1.74 -6.24 0.80
N GLY A 97 -0.60 -6.77 1.27
CA GLY A 97 -0.18 -6.63 2.66
C GLY A 97 0.17 -5.18 3.04
N ILE A 98 0.64 -4.99 4.25
CA ILE A 98 1.15 -3.71 4.75
C ILE A 98 2.68 -3.73 4.60
N TYR A 99 3.22 -2.83 3.78
CA TYR A 99 4.65 -2.76 3.54
C TYR A 99 5.26 -1.57 4.30
N PRO A 100 6.30 -1.78 5.13
CA PRO A 100 7.05 -0.68 5.72
C PRO A 100 7.86 0.05 4.64
N VAL A 101 7.94 1.37 4.75
CA VAL A 101 8.67 2.22 3.80
C VAL A 101 9.60 3.14 4.57
N SER A 102 10.87 3.21 4.18
CA SER A 102 11.80 4.15 4.80
C SER A 102 11.47 5.59 4.39
N LYS A 103 11.85 6.55 5.24
CA LYS A 103 11.67 7.98 4.98
C LYS A 103 12.28 8.41 3.64
N ASP A 104 13.45 7.85 3.29
CA ASP A 104 14.13 8.16 2.03
C ASP A 104 13.39 7.63 0.79
N VAL A 105 12.87 6.40 0.86
CA VAL A 105 12.06 5.83 -0.24
C VAL A 105 10.75 6.60 -0.41
N LEU A 106 10.08 6.92 0.70
CA LEU A 106 8.85 7.73 0.67
C LEU A 106 9.12 9.11 0.06
N ARG A 107 10.23 9.75 0.43
CA ARG A 107 10.65 11.05 -0.14
C ARG A 107 10.83 10.95 -1.65
N LYS A 108 11.61 9.96 -2.13
CA LYS A 108 11.81 9.72 -3.58
C LYS A 108 10.48 9.52 -4.31
N ALA A 109 9.57 8.75 -3.73
CA ALA A 109 8.25 8.51 -4.30
C ALA A 109 7.43 9.80 -4.39
N TYR A 110 7.40 10.62 -3.34
CA TYR A 110 6.65 11.89 -3.31
C TYR A 110 7.22 12.94 -4.27
N THR A 111 8.54 12.99 -4.44
CA THR A 111 9.16 13.88 -5.44
C THR A 111 8.64 13.58 -6.86
N LYS A 112 8.42 12.31 -7.21
CA LYS A 112 7.82 11.94 -8.51
C LYS A 112 6.37 12.40 -8.67
N LEU A 113 5.66 12.66 -7.57
CA LEU A 113 4.30 13.19 -7.57
C LEU A 113 4.26 14.71 -7.77
N GLY A 114 5.40 15.38 -7.79
CA GLY A 114 5.47 16.85 -7.70
C GLY A 114 4.99 17.38 -6.35
N SER A 115 4.89 16.52 -5.32
CA SER A 115 4.62 16.96 -3.95
C SER A 115 5.90 17.58 -3.39
N VAL A 116 5.87 18.90 -3.18
CA VAL A 116 6.99 19.68 -2.63
C VAL A 116 7.03 19.57 -1.10
N ASP A 117 5.88 19.33 -0.47
CA ASP A 117 5.76 19.21 0.98
C ASP A 117 5.96 17.75 1.41
N PHE A 118 7.20 17.44 1.78
CA PHE A 118 7.59 16.27 2.57
C PHE A 118 8.05 16.72 3.95
#